data_AF-A0A1H7HVM7-F1
#
_entry.id   AF-A0A1H7HVM7-F1
#
_cell.length_a   1.000
_cell.length_b   1.000
_cell.length_c   1.000
_cell.angle_alpha   90.00
_cell.angle_beta   90.00
_cell.angle_gamma   90.00
#
_symmetry.space_group_name_H-M   'P 1'
#
loop_
_entity.id
_entity.type
_entity.pdbx_description
1 polymer ?
#
loop_
_entity_poly.entity_id
_entity_poly.type
_entity_poly.pdbx_seq_one_letter_code
_entity_poly.pdbx_strand_id
1 'polypeptide(L)'
;MDDDGLAEEARTKRLEQHNHAHIRQQAQQLRTAPDELGQLTGAVLVNDYAAIVQLAQGTTNPLVYGLALRACPRSQLPACDHLSAQRWIQLDPSNATAWWALAAAAKDRASAIQALQGAAAATHVIPLKNQLLKRAAMLMDSGPEQLLPIAVTTIGIDSADRFDAAAGLWTACGKTAPTDPALGAACQGFALDAVRMEPSALGKLGATVHAERMGAKPEQLPRTRGELKAIVEAINEWRTPGFSASNGDLPCEMARTMMAFDLASADEGDVAVFERRQQGQTANPKR
;
A
#
# COMPACT_ATOMS: atom_id res chain seq x y z
N MET A 1 27.30 -23.92 23.42
CA MET A 1 26.56 -23.72 22.16
C MET A 1 26.27 -25.12 21.72
N ASP A 2 25.05 -25.57 22.03
CA ASP A 2 24.72 -26.99 21.97
C ASP A 2 24.44 -27.38 20.52
N ASP A 3 24.78 -28.60 20.14
CA ASP A 3 24.68 -29.11 18.75
C ASP A 3 23.27 -28.93 18.15
N ASP A 4 22.24 -28.86 19.00
CA ASP A 4 20.85 -28.61 18.61
C ASP A 4 20.63 -27.23 17.98
N GLY A 5 21.32 -26.18 18.46
CA GLY A 5 21.17 -24.82 17.92
C GLY A 5 21.73 -24.67 16.50
N LEU A 6 22.83 -25.37 16.20
CA LEU A 6 23.42 -25.39 14.86
C LEU A 6 22.53 -26.15 13.86
N ALA A 7 21.85 -27.20 14.30
CA ALA A 7 20.92 -27.97 13.47
C ALA A 7 19.65 -27.15 13.12
N GLU A 8 19.14 -26.37 14.07
CA GLU A 8 17.98 -25.49 13.88
C GLU A 8 18.30 -24.34 12.91
N GLU A 9 19.42 -23.64 13.09
CA GLU A 9 19.83 -22.56 12.19
C GLU A 9 20.00 -23.08 10.74
N ALA A 10 20.63 -24.25 10.57
CA ALA A 10 20.80 -24.87 9.26
C ALA A 10 19.46 -25.29 8.63
N ARG A 11 18.45 -25.67 9.44
CA ARG A 11 17.10 -25.97 8.96
C ARG A 11 16.39 -24.71 8.49
N THR A 12 16.41 -23.64 9.28
CA THR A 12 15.80 -22.35 8.94
C THR A 12 16.39 -21.79 7.66
N LYS A 13 17.72 -21.77 7.54
CA LYS A 13 18.41 -21.30 6.32
C LYS A 13 18.04 -22.12 5.07
N ARG A 14 17.90 -23.44 5.19
CA ARG A 14 17.45 -24.30 4.07
C ARG A 14 16.01 -23.99 3.66
N LEU A 15 15.13 -23.76 4.64
CA LEU A 15 13.74 -23.39 4.36
C LEU A 15 13.66 -22.02 3.66
N GLU A 16 14.42 -21.03 4.13
CA GLU A 16 14.52 -19.72 3.47
C GLU A 16 15.02 -19.84 2.03
N GLN A 17 16.08 -20.62 1.80
CA GLN A 17 16.62 -20.86 0.45
C GLN A 17 15.60 -21.54 -0.46
N HIS A 18 14.87 -22.54 0.06
CA HIS A 18 13.81 -23.22 -0.67
C HIS A 18 12.68 -22.26 -1.04
N ASN A 19 12.22 -21.45 -0.09
CA ASN A 19 11.18 -20.45 -0.31
C ASN A 19 11.61 -19.41 -1.36
N HIS A 20 12.84 -18.90 -1.27
CA HIS A 20 13.37 -17.96 -2.27
C HIS A 20 13.46 -18.58 -3.68
N ALA A 21 13.88 -19.84 -3.79
CA ALA A 21 13.94 -20.54 -5.08
C ALA A 21 12.54 -20.69 -5.68
N HIS A 22 11.55 -21.06 -4.86
CA HIS A 22 10.17 -21.20 -5.29
C HIS A 22 9.58 -19.85 -5.78
N ILE A 23 9.77 -18.78 -5.01
CA ILE A 23 9.30 -17.43 -5.38
C ILE A 23 9.92 -16.99 -6.71
N ARG A 24 11.23 -17.23 -6.92
CA ARG A 24 11.89 -16.90 -8.19
C ARG A 24 11.32 -17.70 -9.36
N GLN A 25 11.01 -18.98 -9.16
CA GLN A 25 10.40 -19.81 -10.19
C GLN A 25 9.01 -19.28 -10.57
N GLN A 26 8.17 -18.97 -9.58
CA GLN A 26 6.84 -18.40 -9.81
C GLN A 26 6.93 -17.02 -10.48
N ALA A 27 7.82 -16.16 -10.01
CA ALA A 27 8.09 -14.87 -10.62
C ALA A 27 8.49 -15.02 -12.09
N GLN A 28 9.33 -15.99 -12.42
CA GLN A 28 9.73 -16.26 -13.81
C GLN A 28 8.54 -16.70 -14.68
N GLN A 29 7.66 -17.56 -14.16
CA GLN A 29 6.44 -17.95 -14.87
C GLN A 29 5.54 -16.73 -15.13
N LEU A 30 5.35 -15.88 -14.12
CA LEU A 30 4.56 -14.65 -14.19
C LEU A 30 5.14 -13.63 -15.17
N ARG A 31 6.47 -13.51 -15.24
CA ARG A 31 7.16 -12.67 -16.24
C ARG A 31 6.92 -13.11 -17.68
N THR A 32 6.53 -14.36 -17.90
CA THR A 32 6.15 -14.89 -19.22
C THR A 32 4.65 -14.90 -19.46
N ALA A 33 3.85 -14.37 -18.53
CA ALA A 33 2.41 -14.28 -18.70
C ALA A 33 2.05 -13.41 -19.93
N PRO A 34 0.96 -13.74 -20.64
CA PRO A 34 0.55 -12.99 -21.81
C PRO A 34 0.03 -11.58 -21.47
N ASP A 35 -0.40 -11.34 -20.23
CA ASP A 35 -0.91 -10.04 -19.77
C ASP A 35 0.15 -9.22 -19.01
N GLU A 36 0.13 -7.90 -19.21
CA GLU A 36 1.05 -6.95 -18.56
C GLU A 36 1.01 -7.04 -17.03
N LEU A 37 -0.16 -7.35 -16.44
CA LEU A 37 -0.32 -7.44 -14.99
C LEU A 37 0.37 -8.67 -14.40
N GLY A 38 0.32 -9.82 -15.08
CA GLY A 38 1.11 -11.00 -14.74
C GLY A 38 2.60 -10.69 -14.81
N GLN A 39 3.05 -10.04 -15.89
CA GLN A 39 4.46 -9.66 -16.06
C GLN A 39 4.93 -8.70 -14.95
N LEU A 40 4.11 -7.69 -14.64
CA LEU A 40 4.35 -6.74 -13.55
C LEU A 40 4.43 -7.44 -12.20
N THR A 41 3.48 -8.35 -11.92
CA THR A 41 3.47 -9.12 -10.67
C THR A 41 4.76 -9.90 -10.55
N GLY A 42 5.15 -10.65 -11.59
CA GLY A 42 6.42 -11.38 -11.61
C GLY A 42 7.64 -10.49 -11.35
N ALA A 43 7.70 -9.31 -11.95
CA ALA A 43 8.80 -8.36 -11.72
C ALA A 43 8.83 -7.83 -10.28
N VAL A 44 7.67 -7.51 -9.70
CA VAL A 44 7.54 -7.04 -8.31
C VAL A 44 7.99 -8.12 -7.31
N LEU A 45 7.62 -9.38 -7.53
CA LEU A 45 7.95 -10.49 -6.61
C LEU A 45 9.45 -10.66 -6.35
N VAL A 46 10.28 -10.26 -7.32
CA VAL A 46 11.75 -10.36 -7.24
C VAL A 46 12.43 -9.00 -7.21
N ASN A 47 11.68 -7.92 -6.98
CA ASN A 47 12.18 -6.55 -6.94
C ASN A 47 12.95 -6.13 -8.22
N ASP A 48 12.55 -6.63 -9.39
CA ASP A 48 13.17 -6.29 -10.68
C ASP A 48 12.65 -4.92 -11.17
N TYR A 49 13.16 -3.85 -10.57
CA TYR A 49 12.77 -2.48 -10.91
C TYR A 49 13.01 -2.14 -12.38
N ALA A 50 13.99 -2.78 -13.03
CA ALA A 50 14.24 -2.57 -14.45
C ALA A 50 13.12 -3.11 -15.32
N ALA A 51 12.66 -4.33 -15.05
CA ALA A 51 11.51 -4.90 -15.72
C ALA A 51 10.24 -4.07 -15.47
N ILE A 52 10.01 -3.61 -14.24
CA ILE A 52 8.84 -2.74 -13.92
C ILE A 52 8.87 -1.45 -14.77
N VAL A 53 10.02 -0.77 -14.84
CA VAL A 53 10.15 0.47 -15.62
C VAL A 53 10.02 0.22 -17.13
N GLN A 54 10.58 -0.88 -17.64
CA GLN A 54 10.46 -1.26 -19.05
C GLN A 54 9.01 -1.53 -19.46
N LEU A 55 8.24 -2.22 -18.62
CA LEU A 55 6.81 -2.48 -18.86
C LEU A 55 6.02 -1.18 -19.06
N ALA A 56 6.42 -0.09 -18.39
CA ALA A 56 5.71 1.17 -18.50
C ALA A 56 5.95 1.96 -19.80
N GLN A 57 6.95 1.60 -20.62
CA GLN A 57 7.30 2.37 -21.82
C GLN A 57 6.21 2.34 -22.91
N GLY A 58 5.37 1.30 -22.94
CA GLY A 58 4.29 1.14 -23.93
C GLY A 58 2.91 0.90 -23.34
N THR A 59 2.81 0.80 -22.01
CA THR A 59 1.55 0.45 -21.36
C THR A 59 0.52 1.58 -21.44
N THR A 60 -0.74 1.21 -21.61
CA THR A 60 -1.89 2.09 -21.34
C THR A 60 -2.53 1.79 -19.98
N ASN A 61 -1.97 0.85 -19.22
CA ASN A 61 -2.50 0.45 -17.93
C ASN A 61 -1.98 1.41 -16.83
N PRO A 62 -2.87 2.20 -16.19
CA PRO A 62 -2.46 3.17 -15.17
C PRO A 62 -1.85 2.52 -13.93
N LEU A 63 -2.14 1.24 -13.65
CA LEU A 63 -1.53 0.49 -12.55
C LEU A 63 -0.05 0.21 -12.82
N VAL A 64 0.25 -0.34 -14.01
CA VAL A 64 1.62 -0.65 -14.45
C VAL A 64 2.44 0.64 -14.47
N TYR A 65 1.87 1.71 -15.02
CA TYR A 65 2.52 3.01 -15.11
C TYR A 65 2.82 3.61 -13.73
N GLY A 66 1.85 3.59 -12.82
CA GLY A 66 2.01 4.11 -11.46
C GLY A 66 3.09 3.39 -10.66
N LEU A 67 3.16 2.05 -10.78
CA LEU A 67 4.19 1.25 -10.11
C LEU A 67 5.58 1.53 -10.66
N ALA A 68 5.72 1.69 -11.98
CA ALA A 68 6.98 2.06 -12.60
C ALA A 68 7.47 3.44 -12.16
N LEU A 69 6.56 4.42 -12.08
CA LEU A 69 6.91 5.76 -11.59
C LEU A 69 7.47 5.70 -10.14
N ARG A 70 6.93 4.83 -9.29
CA ARG A 70 7.42 4.63 -7.91
C ARG A 70 8.70 3.80 -7.81
N ALA A 71 8.96 2.93 -8.78
CA ALA A 71 10.20 2.17 -8.87
C ALA A 71 11.40 3.08 -9.22
N CYS A 72 11.15 4.19 -9.92
CA CYS A 72 12.22 5.02 -10.50
C CYS A 72 13.26 5.59 -9.54
N PRO A 73 12.90 6.12 -8.35
CA PRO A 73 13.89 6.56 -7.37
C PRO A 73 14.87 5.46 -6.93
N ARG A 74 14.48 4.18 -7.07
CA ARG A 74 15.27 3.01 -6.66
C ARG A 74 16.06 2.39 -7.83
N SER A 75 15.67 2.62 -9.08
CA SER A 75 16.27 1.97 -10.26
C SER A 75 17.35 2.80 -10.95
N GLN A 76 17.28 4.14 -10.87
CA GLN A 76 18.19 5.07 -11.56
C GLN A 76 18.36 4.80 -13.07
N LEU A 77 17.35 4.21 -13.71
CA LEU A 77 17.40 3.86 -15.14
C LEU A 77 17.08 5.08 -16.01
N PRO A 78 17.73 5.27 -17.17
CA PRO A 78 17.40 6.35 -18.10
C PRO A 78 15.93 6.36 -18.54
N ALA A 79 15.31 5.18 -18.60
CA ALA A 79 13.89 5.03 -18.92
C ALA A 79 12.95 5.79 -17.95
N CYS A 80 13.41 6.09 -16.73
CA CYS A 80 12.66 6.87 -15.75
C CYS A 80 12.47 8.34 -16.15
N ASP A 81 13.36 8.89 -16.99
CA ASP A 81 13.24 10.27 -17.47
C ASP A 81 11.99 10.47 -18.36
N HIS A 82 11.43 9.37 -18.87
CA HIS A 82 10.21 9.37 -19.67
C HIS A 82 8.93 9.11 -18.85
N LEU A 83 9.06 8.81 -17.54
CA LEU A 83 7.92 8.61 -16.66
C LEU A 83 7.56 9.90 -15.94
N SER A 84 6.29 10.26 -15.92
CA SER A 84 5.81 11.49 -15.28
C SER A 84 4.42 11.33 -14.66
N ALA A 85 4.17 12.07 -13.59
CA ALA A 85 2.84 12.12 -12.98
C ALA A 85 1.78 12.67 -13.96
N GLN A 86 2.15 13.60 -14.84
CA GLN A 86 1.27 14.13 -15.88
C GLN A 86 0.79 13.04 -16.84
N ARG A 87 1.69 12.17 -17.30
CA ARG A 87 1.30 11.05 -18.16
C ARG A 87 0.45 10.04 -17.39
N TRP A 88 0.73 9.80 -16.11
CA TRP A 88 -0.12 8.95 -15.29
C TRP A 88 -1.56 9.50 -15.17
N ILE A 89 -1.70 10.82 -14.96
CA ILE A 89 -3.00 11.51 -14.96
C ILE A 89 -3.69 11.40 -16.32
N GLN A 90 -2.96 11.45 -17.44
CA GLN A 90 -3.57 11.25 -18.76
C GLN A 90 -4.13 9.83 -18.95
N LEU A 91 -3.50 8.81 -18.36
CA LEU A 91 -3.97 7.43 -18.40
C LEU A 91 -5.21 7.23 -17.51
N ASP A 92 -5.26 7.90 -16.36
CA ASP A 92 -6.39 7.82 -15.44
C ASP A 92 -6.58 9.15 -14.68
N PRO A 93 -7.35 10.11 -15.26
CA PRO A 93 -7.56 11.42 -14.64
C PRO A 93 -8.47 11.35 -13.40
N SER A 94 -9.21 10.25 -13.24
CA SER A 94 -10.08 9.96 -12.11
C SER A 94 -9.34 9.36 -10.91
N ASN A 95 -8.06 8.99 -11.05
CA ASN A 95 -7.24 8.44 -9.97
C ASN A 95 -6.53 9.53 -9.18
N ALA A 96 -6.95 9.72 -7.93
CA ALA A 96 -6.36 10.70 -7.03
C ALA A 96 -4.85 10.48 -6.83
N THR A 97 -4.39 9.21 -6.81
CA THR A 97 -2.96 8.85 -6.63
C THR A 97 -2.03 9.51 -7.64
N ALA A 98 -2.48 9.64 -8.90
CA ALA A 98 -1.67 10.26 -9.95
C ALA A 98 -1.55 11.78 -9.72
N TRP A 99 -2.63 12.42 -9.28
CA TRP A 99 -2.63 13.82 -8.86
C TRP A 99 -1.77 14.07 -7.62
N TRP A 100 -1.76 13.12 -6.68
CA TRP A 100 -0.91 13.21 -5.48
C TRP A 100 0.57 13.17 -5.85
N ALA A 101 0.94 12.29 -6.78
CA ALA A 101 2.30 12.25 -7.32
C ALA A 101 2.68 13.57 -8.01
N LEU A 102 1.75 14.19 -8.74
CA LEU A 102 1.97 15.49 -9.36
C LEU A 102 2.16 16.60 -8.31
N ALA A 103 1.32 16.62 -7.27
CA ALA A 103 1.41 17.59 -6.17
C ALA A 103 2.75 17.46 -5.43
N ALA A 104 3.22 16.23 -5.18
CA ALA A 104 4.52 15.98 -4.55
C ALA A 104 5.71 16.38 -5.45
N ALA A 105 5.57 16.30 -6.77
CA ALA A 105 6.61 16.68 -7.73
C ALA A 105 6.62 18.18 -8.07
N ALA A 106 5.58 18.92 -7.70
CA ALA A 106 5.43 20.33 -8.02
C ALA A 106 6.60 21.17 -7.50
N LYS A 107 7.14 22.05 -8.36
CA LYS A 107 8.28 22.93 -8.04
C LYS A 107 7.85 24.32 -7.59
N ASP A 108 6.59 24.65 -7.81
CA ASP A 108 6.00 25.93 -7.46
C ASP A 108 4.61 25.73 -6.85
N ARG A 109 4.14 26.80 -6.21
CA ARG A 109 2.87 26.85 -5.50
C ARG A 109 1.66 26.66 -6.40
N ALA A 110 1.65 27.29 -7.57
CA ALA A 110 0.48 27.25 -8.45
C ALA A 110 0.26 25.83 -8.97
N SER A 111 1.34 25.17 -9.37
CA SER A 111 1.36 23.77 -9.79
C SER A 111 0.88 22.82 -8.68
N ALA A 112 1.33 23.05 -7.43
CA ALA A 112 0.90 22.24 -6.29
C ALA A 112 -0.61 22.38 -6.03
N ILE A 113 -1.13 23.61 -6.01
CA ILE A 113 -2.57 23.88 -5.81
C ILE A 113 -3.39 23.25 -6.92
N GLN A 114 -2.98 23.39 -8.18
CA GLN A 114 -3.67 22.79 -9.31
C GLN A 114 -3.73 21.26 -9.19
N ALA A 115 -2.63 20.63 -8.79
CA ALA A 115 -2.59 19.19 -8.59
C ALA A 115 -3.48 18.74 -7.43
N LEU A 116 -3.52 19.47 -6.32
CA LEU A 116 -4.41 19.20 -5.19
C LEU A 116 -5.89 19.37 -5.58
N GLN A 117 -6.22 20.35 -6.42
CA GLN A 117 -7.58 20.52 -6.95
C GLN A 117 -7.98 19.36 -7.87
N GLY A 118 -7.07 18.89 -8.72
CA GLY A 118 -7.29 17.68 -9.53
C GLY A 118 -7.51 16.44 -8.67
N ALA A 119 -6.73 16.29 -7.59
CA ALA A 119 -6.90 15.22 -6.62
C ALA A 119 -8.27 15.26 -5.91
N ALA A 120 -8.78 16.45 -5.59
CA ALA A 120 -10.09 16.62 -4.96
C ALA A 120 -11.26 16.31 -5.91
N ALA A 121 -11.05 16.49 -7.22
CA ALA A 121 -12.04 16.14 -8.26
C ALA A 121 -12.00 14.66 -8.69
N ALA A 122 -10.98 13.92 -8.27
CA ALA A 122 -10.82 12.51 -8.57
C ALA A 122 -11.92 11.67 -7.90
N THR A 123 -12.29 10.55 -8.55
CA THR A 123 -13.41 9.70 -8.10
C THR A 123 -12.94 8.42 -7.42
N HIS A 124 -11.66 8.05 -7.57
CA HIS A 124 -11.11 6.85 -6.95
C HIS A 124 -9.63 6.97 -6.61
N VAL A 125 -9.16 5.98 -5.86
CA VAL A 125 -7.75 5.74 -5.53
C VAL A 125 -7.42 4.34 -6.01
N ILE A 126 -6.30 4.15 -6.69
CA ILE A 126 -5.80 2.81 -7.02
C ILE A 126 -4.84 2.37 -5.92
N PRO A 127 -5.22 1.41 -5.04
CA PRO A 127 -4.32 0.88 -4.04
C PRO A 127 -3.34 -0.11 -4.71
N LEU A 128 -2.24 0.40 -5.27
CA LEU A 128 -1.33 -0.36 -6.13
C LEU A 128 -0.90 -1.70 -5.49
N LYS A 129 -0.50 -1.65 -4.22
CA LYS A 129 -0.14 -2.81 -3.39
C LYS A 129 -1.24 -3.88 -3.34
N ASN A 130 -2.47 -3.45 -3.07
CA ASN A 130 -3.61 -4.34 -2.86
C ASN A 130 -3.95 -5.11 -4.13
N GLN A 131 -3.85 -4.43 -5.29
CA GLN A 131 -4.06 -5.06 -6.60
C GLN A 131 -2.99 -6.11 -6.90
N LEU A 132 -1.72 -5.81 -6.60
CA LEU A 132 -0.62 -6.76 -6.77
C LEU A 132 -0.74 -7.97 -5.85
N LEU A 133 -1.05 -7.75 -4.57
CA LEU A 133 -1.25 -8.83 -3.59
C LEU A 133 -2.38 -9.78 -4.01
N LYS A 134 -3.52 -9.23 -4.42
CA LYS A 134 -4.65 -10.02 -4.94
C LYS A 134 -4.24 -10.84 -6.16
N ARG A 135 -3.55 -10.21 -7.10
CA ARG A 135 -3.12 -10.88 -8.34
C ARG A 135 -2.13 -11.99 -8.05
N ALA A 136 -1.15 -11.71 -7.18
CA ALA A 136 -0.22 -12.72 -6.68
C ALA A 136 -1.00 -13.88 -6.02
N ALA A 137 -1.93 -13.59 -5.12
CA ALA A 137 -2.76 -14.58 -4.43
C ALA A 137 -3.62 -15.43 -5.36
N MET A 138 -4.14 -14.87 -6.46
CA MET A 138 -4.90 -15.63 -7.45
C MET A 138 -4.02 -16.55 -8.32
N LEU A 139 -2.77 -16.14 -8.58
CA LEU A 139 -1.86 -16.87 -9.46
C LEU A 139 -1.07 -17.95 -8.72
N MET A 140 -1.02 -17.83 -7.41
CA MET A 140 -0.52 -18.85 -6.53
C MET A 140 -1.68 -19.71 -6.07
N ASP A 141 -1.76 -20.94 -6.55
CA ASP A 141 -2.62 -22.02 -6.01
C ASP A 141 -2.21 -22.42 -4.57
N SER A 142 -1.51 -21.52 -3.89
CA SER A 142 -0.70 -21.75 -2.73
C SER A 142 -1.44 -21.24 -1.50
N GLY A 143 -1.53 -22.08 -0.47
CA GLY A 143 -2.02 -21.65 0.83
C GLY A 143 -1.32 -20.37 1.33
N PRO A 144 -1.92 -19.62 2.26
CA PRO A 144 -1.46 -18.29 2.65
C PRO A 144 -0.02 -18.25 3.20
N GLU A 145 0.53 -19.41 3.58
CA GLU A 145 1.93 -19.57 3.99
C GLU A 145 2.96 -19.26 2.88
N GLN A 146 2.65 -19.51 1.60
CA GLN A 146 3.59 -19.19 0.50
C GLN A 146 3.49 -17.73 0.06
N LEU A 147 2.32 -17.14 0.30
CA LEU A 147 2.04 -15.75 0.02
C LEU A 147 2.69 -14.82 1.05
N LEU A 148 2.98 -15.26 2.29
CA LEU A 148 3.56 -14.37 3.31
C LEU A 148 4.98 -13.90 2.96
N PRO A 149 5.93 -14.75 2.53
CA PRO A 149 7.24 -14.29 2.04
C PRO A 149 7.13 -13.37 0.83
N ILE A 150 6.19 -13.64 -0.06
CA ILE A 150 5.91 -12.79 -1.22
C ILE A 150 5.34 -11.46 -0.81
N ALA A 151 4.38 -11.49 0.11
CA ALA A 151 3.81 -10.34 0.75
C ALA A 151 4.99 -9.58 1.34
N VAL A 152 5.77 -10.10 2.30
CA VAL A 152 6.96 -9.45 2.90
C VAL A 152 7.97 -8.91 1.87
N THR A 153 8.26 -9.62 0.78
CA THR A 153 9.20 -9.14 -0.27
C THR A 153 8.60 -7.97 -1.06
N THR A 154 7.34 -8.09 -1.49
CA THR A 154 6.55 -7.05 -2.16
C THR A 154 6.27 -5.85 -1.23
N ILE A 155 6.00 -6.16 0.03
CA ILE A 155 5.72 -5.31 1.19
C ILE A 155 7.03 -4.68 1.69
N GLY A 156 8.21 -5.19 1.40
CA GLY A 156 9.49 -4.55 1.74
C GLY A 156 9.69 -3.25 0.96
N ILE A 157 9.15 -3.19 -0.26
CA ILE A 157 9.13 -2.00 -1.09
C ILE A 157 8.01 -1.04 -0.64
N ASP A 158 6.81 -1.55 -0.37
CA ASP A 158 5.61 -0.74 -0.11
C ASP A 158 5.26 -0.51 1.38
N SER A 159 5.85 -1.24 2.34
CA SER A 159 5.68 -0.96 3.79
C SER A 159 6.33 0.33 4.21
N ALA A 160 7.41 0.70 3.52
CA ALA A 160 7.99 2.02 3.65
C ALA A 160 6.99 3.10 3.20
N ASP A 161 6.09 2.77 2.28
CA ASP A 161 5.18 3.68 1.58
C ASP A 161 3.69 3.46 1.95
N ARG A 162 3.36 2.99 3.18
CA ARG A 162 1.96 2.93 3.73
C ARG A 162 1.23 4.29 3.78
N PHE A 163 1.79 5.31 3.16
CA PHE A 163 1.38 6.69 3.18
C PHE A 163 1.26 7.24 1.77
N ASP A 164 0.83 6.53 0.73
CA ASP A 164 0.82 7.14 -0.61
C ASP A 164 0.02 8.45 -0.68
N ALA A 165 -1.19 8.47 -0.12
CA ALA A 165 -1.99 9.70 0.02
C ALA A 165 -1.37 10.67 1.03
N ALA A 166 -0.99 10.14 2.19
CA ALA A 166 -0.56 10.92 3.33
C ALA A 166 0.83 11.51 3.14
N ALA A 167 1.79 10.83 2.53
CA ALA A 167 3.14 11.31 2.21
C ALA A 167 3.09 12.41 1.15
N GLY A 168 2.20 12.27 0.15
CA GLY A 168 1.86 13.35 -0.77
C GLY A 168 1.36 14.59 -0.01
N LEU A 169 0.41 14.41 0.91
CA LEU A 169 -0.05 15.47 1.84
C LEU A 169 1.10 16.04 2.67
N TRP A 170 1.92 15.23 3.32
CA TRP A 170 2.98 15.71 4.19
C TRP A 170 4.00 16.55 3.41
N THR A 171 4.28 16.16 2.17
CA THR A 171 5.21 16.85 1.28
C THR A 171 4.61 18.15 0.74
N ALA A 172 3.40 18.09 0.17
CA ALA A 172 2.75 19.25 -0.46
C ALA A 172 2.13 20.24 0.54
N CYS A 173 1.55 19.71 1.61
CA CYS A 173 0.76 20.42 2.61
C CYS A 173 1.47 20.55 3.97
N GLY A 174 2.80 20.41 3.98
CA GLY A 174 3.63 20.39 5.18
C GLY A 174 3.62 21.69 6.00
N LYS A 175 4.80 22.29 6.24
CA LYS A 175 4.91 23.43 7.16
C LYS A 175 4.33 24.76 6.61
N THR A 176 4.16 24.86 5.29
CA THR A 176 3.76 26.09 4.59
C THR A 176 2.25 26.29 4.50
N ALA A 177 1.47 25.20 4.50
CA ALA A 177 0.02 25.26 4.37
C ALA A 177 -0.67 26.07 5.50
N PRO A 178 -0.27 25.98 6.78
CA PRO A 178 -0.90 26.77 7.85
C PRO A 178 -0.72 28.28 7.72
N THR A 179 0.31 28.74 7.01
CA THR A 179 0.61 30.18 6.83
C THR A 179 0.00 30.77 5.55
N ASP A 180 -0.62 29.93 4.72
CA ASP A 180 -1.12 30.30 3.41
C ASP A 180 -2.59 29.86 3.26
N PRO A 181 -3.57 30.79 3.32
CA PRO A 181 -4.98 30.43 3.32
C PRO A 181 -5.42 29.62 2.09
N ALA A 182 -4.89 29.91 0.90
CA ALA A 182 -5.31 29.23 -0.32
C ALA A 182 -4.77 27.79 -0.40
N LEU A 183 -3.49 27.62 -0.06
CA LEU A 183 -2.88 26.29 0.04
C LEU A 183 -3.49 25.50 1.20
N GLY A 184 -3.72 26.15 2.35
CA GLY A 184 -4.38 25.57 3.52
C GLY A 184 -5.77 25.01 3.19
N ALA A 185 -6.60 25.77 2.47
CA ALA A 185 -7.92 25.30 2.04
C ALA A 185 -7.84 24.11 1.07
N ALA A 186 -6.92 24.15 0.09
CA ALA A 186 -6.71 23.03 -0.83
C ALA A 186 -6.23 21.77 -0.11
N CYS A 187 -5.31 21.93 0.85
CA CYS A 187 -4.79 20.86 1.67
C CYS A 187 -5.82 20.27 2.64
N GLN A 188 -6.69 21.12 3.21
CA GLN A 188 -7.79 20.68 4.04
C GLN A 188 -8.80 19.85 3.23
N GLY A 189 -9.22 20.36 2.07
CA GLY A 189 -10.13 19.64 1.16
C GLY A 189 -9.56 18.29 0.77
N PHE A 190 -8.31 18.27 0.30
CA PHE A 190 -7.60 17.03 0.02
C PHE A 190 -7.61 16.09 1.21
N ALA A 191 -7.23 16.55 2.40
CA ALA A 191 -7.10 15.67 3.56
C ALA A 191 -8.46 15.04 3.93
N LEU A 192 -9.55 15.81 3.84
CA LEU A 192 -10.89 15.29 4.01
C LEU A 192 -11.25 14.25 2.94
N ASP A 193 -10.83 14.45 1.70
CA ASP A 193 -11.09 13.51 0.59
C ASP A 193 -10.27 12.22 0.77
N ALA A 194 -9.00 12.35 1.18
CA ALA A 194 -8.14 11.23 1.53
C ALA A 194 -8.74 10.41 2.69
N VAL A 195 -9.29 11.04 3.73
CA VAL A 195 -10.00 10.32 4.81
C VAL A 195 -11.16 9.49 4.26
N ARG A 196 -11.87 9.98 3.24
CA ARG A 196 -12.98 9.24 2.61
C ARG A 196 -12.49 8.09 1.74
N MET A 197 -11.53 8.36 0.85
CA MET A 197 -11.09 7.40 -0.17
C MET A 197 -10.07 6.37 0.32
N GLU A 198 -9.31 6.68 1.38
CA GLU A 198 -8.24 5.81 1.84
C GLU A 198 -8.79 4.47 2.36
N PRO A 199 -8.41 3.33 1.77
CA PRO A 199 -8.96 2.04 2.18
C PRO A 199 -8.39 1.53 3.51
N SER A 200 -7.18 1.97 3.91
CA SER A 200 -6.54 1.48 5.14
C SER A 200 -6.92 2.28 6.39
N ALA A 201 -7.06 1.62 7.53
CA ALA A 201 -7.37 2.29 8.80
C ALA A 201 -6.23 3.24 9.22
N LEU A 202 -4.99 2.81 9.00
CA LEU A 202 -3.80 3.59 9.29
C LEU A 202 -3.68 4.82 8.37
N GLY A 203 -3.95 4.66 7.08
CA GLY A 203 -3.96 5.76 6.13
C GLY A 203 -5.06 6.77 6.47
N LYS A 204 -6.28 6.30 6.81
CA LYS A 204 -7.37 7.16 7.29
C LYS A 204 -6.98 7.93 8.54
N LEU A 205 -6.31 7.28 9.50
CA LEU A 205 -5.78 7.95 10.69
C LEU A 205 -4.81 9.07 10.30
N GLY A 206 -3.83 8.78 9.43
CA GLY A 206 -2.87 9.77 8.95
C GLY A 206 -3.53 10.96 8.26
N ALA A 207 -4.51 10.71 7.38
CA ALA A 207 -5.29 11.74 6.70
C ALA A 207 -6.13 12.57 7.68
N THR A 208 -6.74 11.94 8.69
CA THR A 208 -7.51 12.64 9.74
C THR A 208 -6.63 13.58 10.55
N VAL A 209 -5.45 13.13 10.98
CA VAL A 209 -4.48 13.99 11.67
C VAL A 209 -4.13 15.22 10.84
N HIS A 210 -3.96 15.03 9.53
CA HIS A 210 -3.63 16.11 8.62
C HIS A 210 -4.80 17.07 8.43
N ALA A 211 -6.02 16.55 8.26
CA ALA A 211 -7.24 17.35 8.15
C ALA A 211 -7.45 18.23 9.40
N GLU A 212 -7.33 17.64 10.60
CA GLU A 212 -7.41 18.37 11.88
C GLU A 212 -6.39 19.50 11.94
N ARG A 213 -5.14 19.24 11.53
CA ARG A 213 -4.08 20.25 11.49
C ARG A 213 -4.40 21.41 10.53
N MET A 214 -5.16 21.15 9.48
CA MET A 214 -5.65 22.16 8.54
C MET A 214 -6.97 22.79 8.97
N GLY A 215 -7.40 22.58 10.22
CA GLY A 215 -8.60 23.19 10.80
C GLY A 215 -9.90 22.48 10.45
N ALA A 216 -9.85 21.22 9.98
CA ALA A 216 -11.06 20.42 9.83
C ALA A 216 -11.73 20.23 11.18
N LYS A 217 -13.04 20.44 11.20
CA LYS A 217 -13.87 20.24 12.40
C LYS A 217 -14.24 18.77 12.54
N PRO A 218 -14.46 18.26 13.77
CA PRO A 218 -14.84 16.87 14.00
C PRO A 218 -16.03 16.39 13.17
N GLU A 219 -17.04 17.24 12.96
CA GLU A 219 -18.23 16.93 12.16
C GLU A 219 -17.96 16.72 10.66
N GLN A 220 -16.80 17.16 10.15
CA GLN A 220 -16.39 16.95 8.76
C GLN A 220 -15.67 15.61 8.57
N LEU A 221 -15.30 14.93 9.66
CA LEU A 221 -14.56 13.68 9.64
C LEU A 221 -15.53 12.51 9.81
N PRO A 222 -15.50 11.48 8.95
CA PRO A 222 -16.38 10.33 9.08
C PRO A 222 -16.12 9.51 10.36
N ARG A 223 -14.92 9.64 10.94
CA ARG A 223 -14.53 9.08 12.23
C ARG A 223 -13.57 10.01 12.95
N THR A 224 -13.64 9.96 14.27
CA THR A 224 -12.68 10.62 15.15
C THR A 224 -11.32 9.93 15.08
N ARG A 225 -10.28 10.68 15.47
CA ARG A 225 -8.92 10.15 15.68
C ARG A 225 -8.89 9.00 16.68
N GLY A 226 -9.69 9.08 17.75
CA GLY A 226 -9.77 8.06 18.79
C GLY A 226 -10.31 6.73 18.27
N GLU A 227 -11.39 6.79 17.48
CA GLU A 227 -11.97 5.59 16.85
C GLU A 227 -11.00 4.93 15.87
N LEU A 228 -10.36 5.72 15.00
CA LEU A 228 -9.39 5.18 14.04
C LEU A 228 -8.16 4.59 14.74
N LYS A 229 -7.70 5.21 15.83
CA LYS A 229 -6.62 4.66 16.66
C LYS A 229 -7.03 3.33 17.28
N ALA A 230 -8.22 3.23 17.86
CA ALA A 230 -8.73 1.98 18.43
C ALA A 230 -8.87 0.88 17.37
N ILE A 231 -9.31 1.21 16.15
CA ILE A 231 -9.36 0.26 15.02
C ILE A 231 -7.95 -0.22 14.67
N VAL A 232 -6.97 0.68 14.57
CA VAL A 232 -5.58 0.31 14.27
C VAL A 232 -5.00 -0.58 15.37
N GLU A 233 -5.22 -0.25 16.65
CA GLU A 233 -4.78 -1.05 17.79
C GLU A 233 -5.43 -2.44 17.77
N ALA A 234 -6.73 -2.53 17.51
CA ALA A 234 -7.43 -3.80 17.44
C ALA A 234 -7.00 -4.64 16.21
N ILE A 235 -6.76 -4.03 15.05
CA ILE A 235 -6.18 -4.70 13.89
C ILE A 235 -4.79 -5.24 14.24
N ASN A 236 -3.95 -4.44 14.92
CA ASN A 236 -2.64 -4.90 15.34
C ASN A 236 -2.77 -6.08 16.32
N GLU A 237 -3.62 -5.97 17.34
CA GLU A 237 -3.89 -7.07 18.27
C GLU A 237 -4.33 -8.35 17.55
N TRP A 238 -5.20 -8.25 16.54
CA TRP A 238 -5.63 -9.39 15.72
C TRP A 238 -4.53 -9.96 14.84
N ARG A 239 -3.65 -9.11 14.31
CA ARG A 239 -2.50 -9.56 13.51
C ARG A 239 -1.44 -10.24 14.36
N THR A 240 -1.37 -9.90 15.64
CA THR A 240 -0.31 -10.35 16.54
C THR A 240 -0.83 -10.81 17.91
N PRO A 241 -1.78 -11.76 18.02
CA PRO A 241 -2.23 -12.23 19.33
C PRO A 241 -1.07 -12.96 20.02
N GLY A 242 -0.49 -12.35 21.05
CA GLY A 242 0.65 -12.92 21.78
C GLY A 242 1.97 -12.97 21.01
N PHE A 243 2.09 -12.28 19.86
CA PHE A 243 3.38 -12.16 19.18
C PHE A 243 4.29 -11.24 19.98
N SER A 244 5.25 -11.83 20.67
CA SER A 244 6.44 -11.11 21.13
C SER A 244 7.44 -11.10 19.98
N ALA A 245 7.88 -9.91 19.56
CA ALA A 245 8.93 -9.74 18.55
C ALA A 245 10.26 -10.45 18.93
N SER A 246 10.38 -10.94 20.16
CA SER A 246 11.56 -11.64 20.67
C SER A 246 11.78 -13.05 20.10
N ASN A 247 10.75 -13.72 19.56
CA ASN A 247 10.85 -15.15 19.23
C ASN A 247 10.87 -15.48 17.72
N GLY A 248 10.93 -14.48 16.84
CA GLY A 248 11.25 -14.65 15.40
C GLY A 248 10.21 -15.36 14.52
N ASP A 249 9.40 -16.27 15.07
CA ASP A 249 8.49 -17.10 14.30
C ASP A 249 7.05 -16.58 14.38
N LEU A 250 6.48 -16.21 13.24
CA LEU A 250 5.02 -16.07 13.10
C LEU A 250 4.40 -17.47 12.95
N PRO A 251 3.50 -17.91 13.86
CA PRO A 251 2.77 -19.16 13.67
C PRO A 251 2.02 -19.16 12.33
N CYS A 252 1.98 -20.30 11.63
CA CYS A 252 1.35 -20.41 10.31
C CYS A 252 -0.12 -19.94 10.32
N GLU A 253 -0.86 -20.23 11.39
CA GLU A 253 -2.25 -19.76 11.55
C GLU A 253 -2.35 -18.22 11.62
N MET A 254 -1.37 -17.57 12.25
CA MET A 254 -1.30 -16.12 12.33
C MET A 254 -1.00 -15.52 10.95
N ALA A 255 -0.06 -16.12 10.21
CA ALA A 255 0.24 -15.74 8.82
C ALA A 255 -1.02 -15.84 7.93
N ARG A 256 -1.79 -16.93 8.04
CA ARG A 256 -3.06 -17.08 7.31
C ARG A 256 -4.08 -16.03 7.69
N THR A 257 -4.23 -15.75 8.98
CA THR A 257 -5.19 -14.75 9.47
C THR A 257 -4.82 -13.34 9.00
N MET A 258 -3.54 -12.97 9.09
CA MET A 258 -3.03 -11.70 8.58
C MET A 258 -3.29 -11.56 7.09
N MET A 259 -3.08 -12.62 6.33
CA MET A 259 -3.27 -12.59 4.89
C MET A 259 -4.72 -12.54 4.46
N ALA A 260 -5.58 -13.33 5.10
CA ALA A 260 -7.02 -13.29 4.84
C ALA A 260 -7.57 -11.88 5.15
N PHE A 261 -7.07 -11.24 6.21
CA PHE A 261 -7.36 -9.85 6.50
C PHE A 261 -6.82 -8.93 5.39
N ASP A 262 -5.54 -9.00 5.05
CA ASP A 262 -4.92 -8.14 4.03
C ASP A 262 -5.61 -8.28 2.65
N LEU A 263 -6.05 -9.49 2.28
CA LEU A 263 -6.81 -9.75 1.05
C LEU A 263 -8.23 -9.19 1.12
N ALA A 264 -8.96 -9.40 2.22
CA ALA A 264 -10.28 -8.81 2.40
C ALA A 264 -10.20 -7.28 2.41
N SER A 265 -9.22 -6.71 3.12
CA SER A 265 -8.94 -5.28 3.18
C SER A 265 -8.58 -4.71 1.82
N ALA A 266 -7.96 -5.50 0.96
CA ALA A 266 -7.68 -5.11 -0.40
C ALA A 266 -8.98 -4.92 -1.23
N ASP A 267 -10.07 -5.62 -0.90
CA ASP A 267 -11.39 -5.49 -1.54
C ASP A 267 -12.23 -4.36 -0.96
N GLU A 268 -12.32 -4.28 0.36
CA GLU A 268 -13.33 -3.44 1.03
C GLU A 268 -12.75 -2.37 1.97
N GLY A 269 -11.43 -2.39 2.19
CA GLY A 269 -10.74 -1.53 3.16
C GLY A 269 -10.75 -2.10 4.59
N ASP A 270 -9.67 -1.84 5.32
CA ASP A 270 -9.43 -2.40 6.67
C ASP A 270 -10.56 -2.11 7.65
N VAL A 271 -11.16 -0.92 7.56
CA VAL A 271 -12.25 -0.49 8.45
C VAL A 271 -13.50 -1.34 8.21
N ALA A 272 -13.87 -1.60 6.95
CA ALA A 272 -15.05 -2.39 6.63
C ALA A 272 -14.85 -3.87 7.03
N VAL A 273 -13.65 -4.42 6.81
CA VAL A 273 -13.29 -5.77 7.29
C VAL A 273 -13.42 -5.86 8.80
N PHE A 274 -12.89 -4.86 9.51
CA PHE A 274 -12.94 -4.78 10.96
C PHE A 274 -14.39 -4.78 11.47
N GLU A 275 -15.25 -3.95 10.90
CA GLU A 275 -16.65 -3.82 11.33
C GLU A 275 -17.46 -5.09 11.06
N ARG A 276 -17.28 -5.70 9.89
CA ARG A 276 -17.93 -6.98 9.57
C ARG A 276 -17.55 -8.06 10.56
N ARG A 277 -16.27 -8.14 10.94
CA ARG A 277 -15.78 -9.12 11.89
C ARG A 277 -16.34 -8.90 13.29
N GLN A 278 -16.42 -7.65 13.75
CA GLN A 278 -17.07 -7.28 15.01
C GLN A 278 -18.55 -7.70 15.02
N GLN A 279 -19.29 -7.45 13.94
CA GLN A 279 -20.69 -7.87 13.81
C GLN A 279 -20.81 -9.41 13.88
N GLY A 280 -19.92 -10.15 13.22
CA GLY A 280 -19.90 -11.61 13.26
C GLY A 280 -19.61 -12.18 14.66
N GLN A 281 -18.77 -11.52 15.46
CA GLN A 281 -18.51 -11.91 16.86
C GLN A 281 -19.74 -11.69 17.75
N THR A 282 -20.45 -10.56 17.57
CA THR A 282 -21.68 -10.29 18.34
C THR A 282 -22.83 -11.25 18.01
N ALA A 283 -22.84 -11.81 16.79
CA ALA A 283 -23.85 -12.76 16.35
C ALA A 283 -23.64 -14.20 16.88
N ASN A 284 -22.47 -14.51 17.45
CA ASN A 284 -22.18 -15.85 17.97
C ASN A 284 -21.57 -15.82 19.39
N PRO A 285 -22.31 -15.33 20.41
CA PRO A 285 -21.79 -15.14 21.77
C PRO A 285 -21.65 -16.44 22.58
N LYS A 286 -21.87 -17.63 21.99
CA LYS A 286 -21.81 -18.92 22.68
C LYS A 286 -21.18 -20.02 21.82
N ARG A 287 -19.86 -20.17 21.94
CA ARG A 287 -19.18 -21.48 21.91
C ARG A 287 -18.20 -21.54 23.06
#